data_AF-X1R1H1-F1
#
_entry.id   AF-X1R1H1-F1
#
_cell.length_a   1.000
_cell.length_b   1.000
_cell.length_c   1.000
_cell.angle_alpha   90.00
_cell.angle_beta   90.00
_cell.angle_gamma   90.00
#
_symmetry.space_group_name_H-M   'P 1'
#
loop_
_entity.id
_entity.type
_entity.pdbx_description
1 polymer ?
#
loop_
_entity_poly.entity_id
_entity_poly.type
_entity_poly.pdbx_seq_one_letter_code
_entity_poly.pdbx_strand_id
1 'polypeptide(L)'
;MPFTVPLGYAATIIDFGMGLTEDAIMWTYMGGFLISNAGVYPGGNTYYENRIQAISTVVLDPTGALSLQVEFRITNLGAGNLEGQIAVTGYLEAVGTQPLPLVKTVKCKWCDHEHTVPNETTQIICPQCGKLFIVYDLSKVRKVG
;
A
#
# COMPACT_ATOMS: atom_id res chain seq x y z
N MET A 1 0.45 5.18 16.20
CA MET A 1 1.61 4.31 15.93
C MET A 1 2.54 5.01 14.95
N PRO A 2 3.77 5.38 15.37
CA PRO A 2 4.76 5.97 14.50
C PRO A 2 5.63 4.90 13.83
N PHE A 3 5.91 5.08 12.54
CA PHE A 3 6.89 4.34 11.75
C PHE A 3 7.95 5.33 11.26
N THR A 4 9.23 4.98 11.41
CA THR A 4 10.34 5.86 10.98
C THR A 4 10.89 5.37 9.65
N VAL A 5 10.87 6.25 8.64
CA VAL A 5 11.57 6.06 7.38
C VAL A 5 13.05 6.35 7.59
N PRO A 6 13.95 5.39 7.32
CA PRO A 6 15.39 5.61 7.45
C PRO A 6 15.90 6.64 6.44
N LEU A 7 17.03 7.28 6.77
CA LEU A 7 17.74 8.15 5.85
C LEU A 7 18.16 7.37 4.59
N GLY A 8 17.99 7.98 3.42
CA GLY A 8 18.24 7.38 2.12
C GLY A 8 17.12 6.48 1.61
N TYR A 9 15.98 6.41 2.32
CA TYR A 9 14.84 5.59 1.93
C TYR A 9 13.58 6.44 1.72
N ALA A 10 12.67 5.92 0.92
CA ALA A 10 11.31 6.40 0.76
C ALA A 10 10.33 5.30 1.18
N ALA A 11 9.26 5.70 1.89
CA ALA A 11 8.13 4.84 2.16
C ALA A 11 6.96 5.21 1.25
N THR A 12 6.35 4.20 0.63
CA THR A 12 5.12 4.36 -0.16
C THR A 12 4.07 3.42 0.38
N ILE A 13 2.99 3.98 0.92
CA ILE A 13 1.81 3.21 1.34
C ILE A 13 1.03 2.84 0.07
N ILE A 14 0.56 1.60 -0.02
CA ILE A 14 -0.14 1.10 -1.21
C ILE A 14 -1.50 0.48 -0.91
N ASP A 15 -1.73 0.07 0.33
CA ASP A 15 -2.98 -0.53 0.77
C ASP A 15 -3.20 -0.25 2.26
N PHE A 16 -4.47 -0.12 2.62
CA PHE A 16 -4.94 0.20 3.95
C PHE A 16 -6.20 -0.60 4.28
N GLY A 17 -6.15 -1.30 5.41
CA GLY A 17 -7.30 -2.03 5.95
C GLY A 17 -7.50 -1.74 7.42
N MET A 18 -8.76 -1.69 7.86
CA MET A 18 -9.08 -1.63 9.29
C MET A 18 -10.35 -2.38 9.64
N GLY A 19 -10.42 -2.82 10.90
CA GLY A 19 -11.64 -3.33 11.52
C GLY A 19 -11.65 -2.93 12.99
N LEU A 20 -12.73 -2.28 13.42
CA LEU A 20 -12.83 -1.64 14.74
C LEU A 20 -14.19 -1.98 15.39
N THR A 21 -14.21 -2.18 16.71
CA THR A 21 -15.43 -2.47 17.47
C THR A 21 -16.28 -1.24 17.79
N GLU A 22 -15.66 -0.06 17.79
CA GLU A 22 -16.28 1.22 18.12
C GLU A 22 -16.03 2.23 16.98
N ASP A 23 -16.84 3.30 16.96
CA ASP A 23 -16.63 4.42 16.06
C ASP A 23 -15.26 5.07 16.33
N ALA A 24 -14.51 5.36 15.27
CA ALA A 24 -13.21 6.00 15.41
C ALA A 24 -12.93 7.02 14.31
N ILE A 25 -12.10 8.01 14.65
CA ILE A 25 -11.45 8.89 13.69
C ILE A 25 -9.99 8.51 13.58
N MET A 26 -9.48 8.44 12.35
CA MET A 26 -8.07 8.20 12.08
C MET A 26 -7.45 9.34 11.29
N TRP A 27 -6.29 9.81 11.76
CA TRP A 27 -5.46 10.81 11.07
C TRP A 27 -4.11 10.21 10.72
N THR A 28 -3.63 10.47 9.51
CA THR A 28 -2.26 10.12 9.08
C THR A 28 -1.41 11.38 8.96
N TYR A 29 -0.24 11.34 9.56
CA TYR A 29 0.77 12.40 9.48
C TYR A 29 2.05 11.87 8.84
N MET A 30 2.73 12.69 8.04
CA MET A 30 4.08 12.43 7.53
C MET A 30 4.97 13.63 7.82
N GLY A 31 6.10 13.43 8.49
CA GLY A 31 7.02 14.51 8.86
C GLY A 31 6.37 15.62 9.70
N GLY A 32 5.28 15.31 10.42
CA GLY A 32 4.47 16.27 11.17
C GLY A 32 3.36 16.95 10.37
N PHE A 33 3.29 16.76 9.05
CA PHE A 33 2.21 17.28 8.21
C PHE A 33 1.03 16.32 8.14
N LEU A 34 -0.19 16.84 8.22
CA LEU A 34 -1.41 16.05 8.03
C LEU A 34 -1.61 15.76 6.53
N ILE A 35 -1.74 14.49 6.17
CA ILE A 35 -1.73 14.05 4.75
C ILE A 35 -2.91 13.17 4.33
N SER A 36 -3.80 12.78 5.25
CA SER A 36 -5.05 12.10 4.92
C SER A 36 -6.26 12.88 5.44
N ASN A 37 -7.34 12.92 4.64
CA ASN A 37 -8.67 13.31 5.11
C ASN A 37 -9.19 12.21 6.04
N ALA A 38 -9.50 12.54 7.29
CA ALA A 38 -10.10 11.59 8.21
C ALA A 38 -11.59 11.39 7.89
N GLY A 39 -11.97 10.13 7.66
CA GLY A 39 -13.36 9.69 7.79
C GLY A 39 -13.66 9.29 9.22
N VAL A 40 -14.94 9.41 9.61
CA VAL A 40 -15.46 8.65 10.76
C VAL A 40 -15.68 7.22 10.29
N TYR A 41 -15.00 6.27 10.91
CA TYR A 41 -15.16 4.86 10.63
C TYR A 41 -16.15 4.28 11.64
N PRO A 42 -17.34 3.82 11.20
CA PRO A 42 -18.33 3.32 12.14
C PRO A 42 -17.93 1.94 12.67
N GLY A 43 -18.13 1.71 13.96
CA GLY A 43 -17.86 0.44 14.63
C GLY A 43 -18.65 -0.72 14.02
N GLY A 44 -18.08 -1.93 14.11
CA GLY A 44 -18.69 -3.14 13.56
C GLY A 44 -18.57 -3.29 12.03
N ASN A 45 -17.99 -2.30 11.34
CA ASN A 45 -17.67 -2.40 9.92
C ASN A 45 -16.22 -2.82 9.70
N THR A 46 -16.00 -3.64 8.68
CA THR A 46 -14.65 -3.85 8.12
C THR A 46 -14.49 -2.88 6.97
N TYR A 47 -13.58 -1.91 7.13
CA TYR A 47 -13.24 -1.00 6.06
C TYR A 47 -12.03 -1.58 5.31
N TYR A 48 -12.26 -1.90 4.04
CA TYR A 48 -11.24 -2.39 3.15
C TYR A 48 -11.13 -1.45 1.96
N GLU A 49 -10.03 -0.68 1.89
CA GLU A 49 -9.75 0.18 0.74
C GLU A 49 -8.62 -0.43 -0.08
N ASN A 50 -9.00 -1.23 -1.07
CA ASN A 50 -8.09 -1.74 -2.11
C ASN A 50 -7.80 -0.69 -3.18
N ARG A 51 -7.73 0.59 -2.78
CA ARG A 51 -7.43 1.70 -3.66
C ARG A 51 -5.96 2.00 -3.44
N ILE A 52 -5.15 1.80 -4.48
CA ILE A 52 -3.75 2.19 -4.50
C ILE A 52 -3.71 3.72 -4.35
N GLN A 53 -3.67 4.21 -3.12
CA GLN A 53 -3.32 5.58 -2.82
C GLN A 53 -1.81 5.57 -2.68
N ALA A 54 -1.10 6.03 -3.72
CA ALA A 54 0.36 6.15 -3.69
C ALA A 54 0.79 7.33 -2.80
N ILE A 55 0.50 7.23 -1.51
CA ILE A 55 0.96 8.18 -0.50
C ILE A 55 2.42 7.86 -0.22
N SER A 56 3.32 8.75 -0.63
CA SER A 56 4.75 8.54 -0.55
C SER A 56 5.45 9.66 0.19
N THR A 57 6.45 9.32 1.00
CA THR A 57 7.31 10.31 1.67
C THR A 57 8.18 11.11 0.68
N VAL A 58 8.31 10.65 -0.56
CA VAL A 58 8.99 11.37 -1.66
C VAL A 58 8.40 12.76 -1.89
N VAL A 59 7.10 12.95 -1.61
CA VAL A 59 6.44 14.27 -1.74
C VAL A 59 7.03 15.29 -0.76
N LEU A 60 7.52 14.85 0.40
CA LEU A 60 8.12 15.71 1.42
C LEU A 60 9.64 15.78 1.30
N ASP A 61 10.27 14.65 0.97
CA ASP A 61 11.71 14.56 0.78
C ASP A 61 12.04 13.59 -0.37
N PRO A 62 12.16 14.12 -1.61
CA PRO A 62 12.48 13.29 -2.77
C PRO A 62 13.91 12.76 -2.77
N THR A 63 14.78 13.28 -1.90
CA THR A 63 16.20 12.90 -1.83
C THR A 63 16.50 11.88 -0.74
N GLY A 64 15.58 11.67 0.20
CA GLY A 64 15.80 10.84 1.38
C GLY A 64 16.88 11.42 2.31
N ALA A 65 17.10 12.73 2.31
CA ALA A 65 18.03 13.41 3.21
C ALA A 65 17.54 13.45 4.67
N LEU A 66 16.25 13.23 4.90
CA LEU A 66 15.59 13.33 6.20
C LEU A 66 15.13 11.95 6.67
N SER A 67 15.23 11.71 7.98
CA SER A 67 14.49 10.61 8.61
C SER A 67 13.08 11.11 8.94
N LEU A 68 12.10 10.65 8.16
CA LEU A 68 10.70 11.07 8.29
C LEU A 68 9.91 10.09 9.13
N GLN A 69 9.03 10.60 10.00
CA GLN A 69 8.03 9.76 10.67
C GLN A 69 6.71 9.74 9.90
N VAL A 70 6.15 8.55 9.75
CA VAL A 70 4.76 8.32 9.36
C VAL A 70 3.99 7.96 10.63
N GLU A 71 2.96 8.71 10.99
CA GLU A 71 2.22 8.51 12.23
C GLU A 71 0.72 8.33 11.96
N PHE A 72 0.17 7.24 12.47
CA PHE A 72 -1.27 7.00 12.52
C PHE A 72 -1.79 7.33 13.91
N ARG A 73 -2.73 8.28 14.01
CA ARG A 73 -3.43 8.62 15.25
C ARG A 73 -4.87 8.16 15.15
N ILE A 74 -5.33 7.43 16.16
CA ILE A 74 -6.68 6.90 16.25
C ILE A 74 -7.34 7.52 17.48
N THR A 75 -8.54 8.03 17.32
CA THR A 75 -9.37 8.55 18.41
C THR A 75 -10.64 7.72 18.49
N ASN A 76 -10.86 7.08 19.63
CA ASN A 76 -12.10 6.40 19.95
C ASN A 76 -13.22 7.44 20.14
N LEU A 77 -14.32 7.28 19.41
CA LEU A 77 -15.53 8.08 19.55
C LEU A 77 -16.66 7.32 20.26
N GLY A 78 -16.50 6.00 20.42
CA GLY A 78 -17.43 5.15 21.14
C GLY A 78 -17.35 5.31 22.66
N ALA A 79 -18.39 4.81 23.33
CA ALA A 79 -18.45 4.80 24.80
C ALA A 79 -17.71 3.59 25.40
N GLY A 80 -17.49 2.54 24.60
CA GLY A 80 -16.79 1.31 25.00
C GLY A 80 -15.28 1.36 24.75
N ASN A 81 -14.60 0.27 25.08
CA ASN A 81 -13.20 0.08 24.70
C ASN A 81 -13.11 -0.16 23.19
N LEU A 82 -12.30 0.64 22.52
CA LEU A 82 -11.97 0.42 21.12
C LEU A 82 -11.00 -0.76 21.00
N GLU A 83 -11.46 -1.83 20.36
CA GLU A 83 -10.68 -3.00 19.99
C GLU A 83 -10.68 -3.15 18.47
N GLY A 84 -9.60 -3.69 17.91
CA GLY A 84 -9.51 -3.88 16.48
C GLY A 84 -8.11 -3.94 15.94
N GLN A 85 -8.00 -3.79 14.62
CA GLN A 85 -6.74 -3.80 13.91
C GLN A 85 -6.72 -2.72 12.83
N ILE A 86 -5.52 -2.20 12.60
CA ILE A 86 -5.18 -1.42 11.42
C ILE A 86 -4.02 -2.12 10.73
N ALA A 87 -4.18 -2.40 9.45
CA ALA A 87 -3.17 -2.97 8.58
C ALA A 87 -2.79 -1.92 7.53
N VAL A 88 -1.50 -1.62 7.45
CA VAL A 88 -0.93 -0.73 6.43
C VAL A 88 0.10 -1.53 5.67
N THR A 89 -0.09 -1.63 4.36
CA THR A 89 0.89 -2.28 3.48
C THR A 89 1.58 -1.21 2.65
N GLY A 90 2.91 -1.30 2.56
CA GLY A 90 3.72 -0.35 1.82
C GLY A 90 5.06 -0.91 1.40
N TYR A 91 5.74 -0.16 0.55
CA TYR A 91 7.13 -0.39 0.17
C TYR A 91 8.04 0.54 0.96
N LEU A 92 9.18 0.02 1.40
CA LEU A 92 10.29 0.79 1.91
C LEU A 92 11.48 0.55 0.98
N GLU A 93 11.90 1.58 0.25
CA GLU A 93 12.88 1.45 -0.83
C GLU A 93 13.97 2.50 -0.71
N ALA A 94 15.19 2.17 -1.09
CA ALA A 94 16.26 3.16 -1.17
C ALA A 94 15.94 4.18 -2.27
N VAL A 95 16.24 5.45 -2.02
CA VAL A 95 16.09 6.50 -3.03
C VAL A 95 16.99 6.18 -4.23
N GLY A 96 16.44 6.32 -5.44
CA GLY A 96 17.11 5.93 -6.68
C GLY A 96 16.94 4.45 -7.07
N THR A 97 16.12 3.68 -6.33
CA THR A 97 15.69 2.34 -6.78
C THR A 97 15.03 2.44 -8.15
N GLN A 98 15.52 1.64 -9.11
CA GLN A 98 15.04 1.68 -10.48
C GLN A 98 13.55 1.27 -10.57
N PRO A 99 12.78 1.85 -11.52
CA PRO A 99 11.40 1.43 -11.78
C PRO A 99 11.31 -0.08 -12.01
N LEU A 100 10.15 -0.67 -11.74
CA LEU A 100 9.94 -2.07 -12.11
C LEU A 100 10.04 -2.21 -13.64
N PRO A 101 10.58 -3.33 -14.14
CA PRO A 101 10.59 -3.59 -15.57
C PRO A 101 9.17 -3.50 -16.16
N LEU A 102 9.08 -3.11 -17.44
CA LEU A 102 7.80 -3.02 -18.18
C LEU A 102 7.16 -4.39 -18.43
N VAL A 103 7.86 -5.47 -18.11
CA VAL A 103 7.40 -6.84 -18.24
C VAL A 103 7.64 -7.60 -16.95
N LYS A 104 6.85 -8.65 -16.74
CA LYS A 104 6.99 -9.57 -15.60
C LYS A 104 6.95 -11.01 -16.08
N THR A 105 7.77 -11.84 -15.46
CA THR A 105 7.68 -13.30 -15.62
C THR A 105 6.59 -13.80 -14.70
N VAL A 106 5.64 -14.56 -15.27
CA VAL A 106 4.55 -15.18 -14.52
C VAL A 106 4.66 -16.69 -14.64
N LYS A 107 4.26 -17.38 -13.58
CA LYS A 107 4.21 -18.83 -13.52
C LYS A 107 2.74 -19.28 -13.48
N CYS A 108 2.34 -20.14 -14.41
CA CYS A 108 0.98 -20.68 -14.42
C CYS A 108 0.75 -21.56 -13.20
N LYS A 109 -0.21 -21.21 -12.34
CA LYS A 109 -0.53 -21.99 -11.13
C LYS A 109 -1.06 -23.41 -11.39
N TRP A 110 -1.34 -23.77 -12.65
CA TRP A 110 -1.93 -25.05 -13.03
C TRP A 110 -0.95 -26.04 -13.65
N CYS A 111 0.06 -25.54 -14.38
CA CYS A 111 1.01 -26.39 -15.12
C CYS A 111 2.46 -25.92 -14.98
N ASP A 112 2.72 -24.95 -14.11
CA ASP A 112 4.04 -24.38 -13.80
C ASP A 112 4.79 -23.74 -14.98
N HIS A 113 4.18 -23.63 -16.16
CA HIS A 113 4.77 -22.97 -17.32
C HIS A 113 5.03 -21.49 -17.03
N GLU A 114 6.27 -21.07 -17.26
CA GLU A 114 6.70 -19.67 -17.11
C GLU A 114 6.73 -18.97 -18.47
N HIS A 115 6.23 -17.74 -18.48
CA HIS A 115 6.29 -16.87 -19.65
C HIS A 115 6.24 -15.40 -19.21
N THR A 116 6.62 -14.52 -20.13
CA THR A 116 6.72 -13.08 -19.87
C THR A 116 5.50 -12.36 -20.42
N VAL A 117 4.93 -11.44 -19.64
CA VAL A 117 3.79 -10.60 -20.01
C VAL A 117 4.06 -9.14 -19.65
N PRO A 118 3.37 -8.16 -20.27
CA PRO A 118 3.40 -6.76 -19.82
C PRO A 118 3.06 -6.62 -18.33
N ASN A 119 3.72 -5.70 -17.63
CA ASN A 119 3.61 -5.58 -16.18
C ASN A 119 2.21 -5.16 -15.70
N GLU A 120 1.40 -4.56 -16.56
CA GLU A 120 -0.02 -4.21 -16.38
C GLU A 120 -1.00 -5.37 -16.56
N THR A 121 -0.56 -6.50 -17.12
CA THR A 121 -1.45 -7.63 -17.44
C THR A 121 -2.03 -8.24 -16.17
N THR A 122 -3.35 -8.33 -16.02
CA THR A 122 -4.00 -8.92 -14.83
C THR A 122 -4.65 -10.27 -15.09
N GLN A 123 -5.13 -10.53 -16.31
CA GLN A 123 -5.80 -11.77 -16.69
C GLN A 123 -4.99 -12.49 -17.77
N ILE A 124 -4.64 -13.75 -17.54
CA ILE A 124 -3.76 -14.51 -18.42
C ILE A 124 -4.39 -15.86 -18.73
N ILE A 125 -4.57 -16.15 -20.02
CA ILE A 125 -4.84 -17.50 -20.51
C ILE A 125 -3.48 -18.17 -20.73
N CYS A 126 -3.18 -19.21 -19.95
CA CYS A 126 -1.88 -19.89 -20.06
C CYS A 126 -1.67 -20.44 -21.48
N PRO A 127 -0.56 -20.12 -22.16
CA PRO A 127 -0.31 -20.59 -23.53
C PRO A 127 -0.10 -22.11 -23.60
N GLN A 128 0.27 -22.75 -22.49
CA GLN A 128 0.51 -24.20 -22.43
C GLN A 128 -0.76 -25.02 -22.11
N CYS A 129 -1.59 -24.58 -21.15
CA CYS A 129 -2.74 -25.38 -20.68
C CYS A 129 -4.11 -24.75 -20.93
N GLY A 130 -4.17 -23.55 -21.52
CA GLY A 130 -5.41 -22.85 -21.86
C GLY A 130 -6.24 -22.37 -20.67
N LYS A 131 -5.78 -22.56 -19.43
CA LYS A 131 -6.51 -22.13 -18.23
C LYS A 131 -6.25 -20.67 -17.90
N LEU A 132 -7.31 -19.96 -17.52
CA LEU A 132 -7.25 -18.59 -17.01
C LEU A 132 -6.65 -18.56 -15.60
N PHE A 133 -5.82 -17.56 -15.33
CA PHE A 133 -5.39 -17.19 -13.99
C PHE A 133 -5.16 -15.68 -13.89
N ILE A 134 -5.16 -15.18 -12.64
CA ILE A 134 -5.04 -13.76 -12.32
C ILE A 134 -3.66 -13.49 -11.73
N VAL A 135 -3.06 -12.36 -12.11
CA VAL A 135 -1.82 -11.83 -11.55
C VAL A 135 -1.98 -10.34 -11.23
N TYR A 136 -1.11 -9.79 -10.39
CA TYR A 136 -1.19 -8.40 -9.96
C TYR A 136 -0.66 -7.44 -11.03
N ASP A 137 -1.35 -6.31 -11.26
CA ASP A 137 -0.85 -5.17 -12.04
C ASP A 137 0.32 -4.50 -11.31
N LEU A 138 1.51 -4.55 -11.91
CA LEU A 138 2.73 -3.94 -11.36
C LEU A 138 3.07 -2.60 -12.02
N SER A 139 2.30 -2.15 -13.01
CA SER A 139 2.57 -0.93 -13.79
C SER A 139 2.42 0.36 -12.97
N LYS A 140 1.76 0.27 -11.82
CA LYS A 140 1.52 1.38 -10.89
C LYS A 140 2.54 1.42 -9.75
N VAL A 141 3.35 0.37 -9.61
CA VAL A 141 4.40 0.29 -8.60
C VAL A 141 5.62 1.02 -9.14
N ARG A 142 6.15 2.00 -8.36
CA ARG A 142 7.28 2.88 -8.74
C ARG A 142 7.05 3.82 -9.93
N LYS A 143 5.79 4.13 -10.30
CA LYS A 143 5.55 5.31 -11.16
C LYS A 143 5.75 6.56 -10.32
N VAL A 144 6.84 7.26 -10.57
CA VAL A 144 7.03 8.64 -10.11
C VAL A 144 5.92 9.46 -10.78
N GLY A 145 5.00 9.98 -9.97
CA GLY A 145 3.99 10.96 -10.40
C GLY A 145 4.62 12.32 -10.61
#